data_AF-A0A355A154-F1
#
_entry.id   AF-A0A355A154-F1
#
_cell.length_a   1.000
_cell.length_b   1.000
_cell.length_c   1.000
_cell.angle_alpha   90.00
_cell.angle_beta   90.00
_cell.angle_gamma   90.00
#
_symmetry.space_group_name_H-M   'P 1'
#
loop_
_entity.id
_entity.type
_entity.pdbx_description
1 polymer ?
#
loop_
_entity_poly.entity_id
_entity_poly.type
_entity_poly.pdbx_seq_one_letter_code
_entity_poly.pdbx_strand_id
1 'polypeptide(L)'
;MTPLGGKYQKNTEVTLTPGAKYGYEFREWAGPNRDEVVAKDDRWTIKMDGHKQLVASFTKLEPNQVATPIASPLGGKVTVDTEITLTTTTEGATIYFTVDGTDPTIEDAVVYSVAGKPMVPAGGMTLKVFAVKEGMQDSNIATFVYFTITEQPVEEITHNVGGVDFSMRRAPS
;
A
#
# COMPACT_ATOMS: atom_id res chain seq x y z
N MET A 1 2.02 10.67 14.81
CA MET A 1 1.20 9.55 14.31
C MET A 1 -0.20 9.72 14.83
N THR A 2 -1.21 9.46 14.02
CA THR A 2 -2.60 9.37 14.49
C THR A 2 -3.11 7.95 14.33
N PRO A 3 -3.88 7.45 15.30
CA PRO A 3 -4.12 8.05 16.62
C PRO A 3 -2.89 7.96 17.54
N LEU A 4 -2.79 8.87 18.52
CA LEU A 4 -1.70 8.94 19.51
C LEU A 4 -1.83 7.89 20.65
N GLY A 5 -2.49 6.76 20.37
CA GLY A 5 -2.88 5.75 21.37
C GLY A 5 -4.26 6.01 21.99
N GLY A 6 -4.84 5.01 22.64
CA GLY A 6 -6.17 5.10 23.24
C GLY A 6 -6.76 3.74 23.63
N LYS A 7 -7.96 3.77 24.24
CA LYS A 7 -8.79 2.57 24.43
C LYS A 7 -9.72 2.42 23.23
N TYR A 8 -9.76 1.22 22.68
CA TYR A 8 -10.61 0.88 21.54
C TYR A 8 -11.52 -0.29 21.93
N GLN A 9 -12.69 -0.37 21.29
CA GLN A 9 -13.51 -1.56 21.40
C GLN A 9 -12.79 -2.74 20.73
N LYS A 10 -13.04 -3.95 21.24
CA LYS A 10 -12.44 -5.16 20.65
C LYS A 10 -12.87 -5.28 19.19
N ASN A 11 -11.93 -5.62 18.32
CA ASN A 11 -12.08 -5.73 16.86
C ASN A 11 -12.28 -4.41 16.10
N THR A 12 -12.18 -3.25 16.75
CA THR A 12 -12.15 -1.97 16.01
C THR A 12 -10.96 -1.94 15.06
N GLU A 13 -11.18 -1.60 13.80
CA GLU A 13 -10.11 -1.25 12.87
C GLU A 13 -9.72 0.21 13.07
N VAL A 14 -8.45 0.44 13.37
CA VAL A 14 -7.89 1.76 13.60
C VAL A 14 -7.06 2.16 12.40
N THR A 15 -7.36 3.30 11.80
CA THR A 15 -6.53 3.93 10.76
C THR A 15 -5.28 4.52 11.38
N LEU A 16 -4.14 4.22 10.79
CA LEU A 16 -2.85 4.73 11.18
C LEU A 16 -2.35 5.75 10.15
N THR A 17 -2.00 6.95 10.60
CA THR A 17 -1.37 7.96 9.75
C THR A 17 -0.01 8.34 10.35
N PRO A 18 1.10 8.10 9.64
CA PRO A 18 2.41 8.55 10.10
C PRO A 18 2.48 10.07 10.01
N GLY A 19 2.79 10.72 11.13
CA GLY A 19 2.98 12.16 11.18
C GLY A 19 4.46 12.49 11.07
N ALA A 20 4.98 12.57 9.84
CA ALA A 20 6.37 12.97 9.61
C ALA A 20 6.54 14.47 9.88
N LYS A 21 7.62 14.84 10.58
CA LYS A 21 8.01 16.25 10.73
C LYS A 21 8.78 16.72 9.48
N TYR A 22 8.88 18.03 9.28
CA TYR A 22 9.71 18.60 8.21
C TYR A 22 11.14 18.02 8.25
N GLY A 23 11.65 17.62 7.09
CA GLY A 23 12.96 16.97 6.95
C GLY A 23 12.99 15.50 7.35
N TYR A 24 11.83 14.86 7.56
CA TYR A 24 11.72 13.41 7.78
C TYR A 24 10.69 12.81 6.84
N GLU A 25 10.91 11.55 6.46
CA GLU A 25 9.94 10.72 5.76
C GLU A 25 9.57 9.50 6.60
N PHE A 26 8.34 9.03 6.47
CA PHE A 26 7.93 7.76 7.07
C PHE A 26 8.63 6.62 6.36
N ARG A 27 9.23 5.72 7.15
CA ARG A 27 9.93 4.56 6.61
C ARG A 27 9.07 3.31 6.71
N GLU A 28 8.67 2.96 7.92
CA GLU A 28 7.95 1.72 8.19
C GLU A 28 7.27 1.74 9.56
N TRP A 29 6.32 0.84 9.75
CA TRP A 29 5.84 0.49 11.08
C TRP A 29 6.76 -0.55 11.70
N ALA A 30 7.11 -0.35 12.96
CA ALA A 30 8.00 -1.20 13.74
C ALA A 30 7.33 -1.61 15.05
N GLY A 31 8.01 -2.48 15.79
CA GLY A 31 7.55 -3.00 17.08
C GLY A 31 6.85 -4.35 16.99
N PRO A 32 6.29 -4.82 18.13
CA PRO A 32 5.77 -6.18 18.27
C PRO A 32 4.59 -6.51 17.35
N ASN A 33 3.75 -5.53 17.04
CA ASN A 33 2.53 -5.74 16.23
C ASN A 33 2.65 -5.17 14.81
N ARG A 34 3.87 -4.94 14.30
CA ARG A 34 4.07 -4.37 12.95
C ARG A 34 3.48 -5.22 11.83
N ASP A 35 3.59 -6.54 11.98
CA ASP A 35 3.14 -7.51 10.96
C ASP A 35 1.60 -7.62 10.91
N GLU A 36 0.90 -7.00 11.85
CA GLU A 36 -0.57 -6.92 11.88
C GLU A 36 -1.11 -5.66 11.19
N VAL A 37 -0.23 -4.75 10.77
CA VAL A 37 -0.63 -3.56 10.02
C VAL A 37 -0.97 -3.96 8.60
N VAL A 38 -2.20 -3.66 8.19
CA VAL A 38 -2.71 -3.96 6.85
C VAL A 38 -2.86 -2.65 6.08
N ALA A 39 -2.19 -2.55 4.94
CA ALA A 39 -2.51 -1.55 3.93
C ALA A 39 -3.87 -1.91 3.30
N LYS A 40 -4.82 -0.97 3.38
CA LYS A 40 -6.10 -1.01 2.71
C LYS A 40 -6.21 0.27 1.90
N ASP A 41 -6.18 0.12 0.58
CA ASP A 41 -6.17 1.24 -0.37
C ASP A 41 -5.04 2.24 -0.04
N ASP A 42 -5.39 3.47 0.32
CA ASP A 42 -4.49 4.58 0.63
C ASP A 42 -4.15 4.71 2.13
N ARG A 43 -4.55 3.73 2.95
CA ARG A 43 -4.43 3.81 4.41
C ARG A 43 -3.82 2.56 5.04
N TRP A 44 -3.07 2.76 6.11
CA TRP A 44 -2.69 1.68 7.01
C TRP A 44 -3.76 1.48 8.08
N THR A 45 -4.06 0.23 8.41
CA THR A 45 -5.03 -0.14 9.44
C THR A 45 -4.47 -1.20 10.37
N ILE A 46 -4.93 -1.23 11.62
CA ILE A 46 -4.64 -2.32 12.57
C ILE A 46 -5.93 -2.70 13.30
N LYS A 47 -6.17 -4.00 13.47
CA LYS A 47 -7.33 -4.51 14.19
C LYS A 47 -7.04 -4.60 15.69
N MET A 48 -7.88 -3.98 16.50
CA MET A 48 -7.74 -3.96 17.97
C MET A 48 -8.34 -5.22 18.62
N ASP A 49 -7.76 -6.40 18.37
CA ASP A 49 -8.19 -7.67 18.99
C ASP A 49 -7.50 -7.99 20.33
N GLY A 50 -6.55 -7.14 20.74
CA GLY A 50 -5.79 -7.20 21.98
C GLY A 50 -4.98 -5.91 22.19
N HIS A 51 -4.08 -5.91 23.18
CA HIS A 51 -3.15 -4.79 23.37
C HIS A 51 -2.20 -4.69 22.17
N LYS A 52 -2.08 -3.49 21.59
CA LYS A 52 -1.20 -3.22 20.45
C LYS A 52 -0.08 -2.26 20.85
N GLN A 53 1.12 -2.59 20.41
CA GLN A 53 2.32 -1.77 20.48
C GLN A 53 2.91 -1.64 19.09
N LEU A 54 3.01 -0.40 18.62
CA LEU A 54 3.50 -0.05 17.31
C LEU A 54 4.33 1.23 17.41
N VAL A 55 5.41 1.28 16.64
CA VAL A 55 6.30 2.43 16.53
C VAL A 55 6.34 2.86 15.07
N ALA A 56 6.11 4.13 14.79
CA ALA A 56 6.39 4.67 13.46
C ALA A 56 7.89 4.99 13.35
N SER A 57 8.58 4.36 12.41
CA SER A 57 9.96 4.68 12.08
C SER A 57 10.01 5.75 11.00
N PHE A 58 10.91 6.72 11.18
CA PHE A 58 11.13 7.81 10.23
C PHE A 58 12.62 7.89 9.88
N THR A 59 12.90 8.25 8.63
CA THR A 59 14.26 8.54 8.15
C THR A 59 14.39 10.04 7.96
N LYS A 60 15.54 10.61 8.35
CA LYS A 60 15.84 12.02 8.07
C LYS A 60 16.18 12.16 6.59
N LEU A 61 15.55 13.11 5.91
CA LEU A 61 15.91 13.49 4.55
C LEU A 61 17.11 14.45 4.59
N GLU A 62 18.02 14.29 3.64
CA GLU A 62 19.04 15.31 3.44
C GLU A 62 18.41 16.58 2.86
N PRO A 63 18.91 17.79 3.21
CA PRO A 63 18.28 19.06 2.82
C PRO A 63 18.06 19.27 1.30
N ASN A 64 18.77 18.50 0.46
CA ASN A 64 18.66 18.55 -1.00
C ASN A 64 18.36 17.16 -1.61
N GLN A 65 17.57 16.32 -0.92
CA GLN A 65 17.17 15.00 -1.38
C GLN A 65 15.73 15.00 -1.89
N VAL A 66 15.48 14.29 -2.99
CA VAL A 66 14.13 14.04 -3.52
C VAL A 66 13.36 13.16 -2.53
N ALA A 67 12.10 13.54 -2.27
CA ALA A 67 11.22 12.75 -1.41
C ALA A 67 10.88 11.40 -2.07
N THR A 68 10.96 10.33 -1.29
CA THR A 68 10.67 8.96 -1.75
C THR A 68 9.23 8.85 -2.26
N PRO A 69 9.01 8.26 -3.45
CA PRO A 69 7.66 8.07 -3.97
C PRO A 69 6.81 7.17 -3.08
N ILE A 70 5.51 7.46 -3.03
CA ILE A 70 4.50 6.63 -2.40
C ILE A 70 3.58 6.01 -3.46
N ALA A 71 3.13 4.78 -3.18
CA ALA A 71 2.16 4.07 -4.01
C ALA A 71 0.75 4.16 -3.43
N SER A 72 -0.25 4.16 -4.30
CA SER A 72 -1.66 3.96 -3.97
C SER A 72 -2.24 2.92 -4.92
N PRO A 73 -2.70 1.75 -4.42
CA PRO A 73 -2.70 1.32 -3.01
C PRO A 73 -1.31 1.21 -2.37
N LEU A 74 -1.22 1.20 -1.03
CA LEU A 74 0.05 1.14 -0.28
C LEU A 74 0.71 -0.26 -0.24
N GLY A 75 0.28 -1.18 -1.11
CA GLY A 75 0.61 -2.61 -1.05
C GLY A 75 -0.50 -3.46 -0.42
N GLY A 76 -0.26 -4.77 -0.33
CA GLY A 76 -1.18 -5.73 0.27
C GLY A 76 -2.05 -6.47 -0.74
N LYS A 77 -3.22 -6.95 -0.28
CA LYS A 77 -4.16 -7.72 -1.11
C LYS A 77 -4.99 -6.79 -1.98
N VAL A 78 -4.97 -7.04 -3.29
CA VAL A 78 -5.70 -6.27 -4.31
C VAL A 78 -6.30 -7.21 -5.36
N THR A 79 -7.25 -6.75 -6.16
CA THR A 79 -7.75 -7.54 -7.29
C THR A 79 -6.73 -7.56 -8.43
N VAL A 80 -6.83 -8.57 -9.30
CA VAL A 80 -6.06 -8.60 -10.56
C VAL A 80 -6.35 -7.33 -11.36
N ASP A 81 -5.35 -6.84 -12.09
CA ASP A 81 -5.41 -5.64 -12.95
C ASP A 81 -5.60 -4.32 -12.20
N THR A 82 -5.41 -4.30 -10.87
CA THR A 82 -5.40 -3.05 -10.11
C THR A 82 -4.28 -2.13 -10.59
N GLU A 83 -4.62 -0.91 -10.99
CA GLU A 83 -3.66 0.15 -11.33
C GLU A 83 -3.03 0.75 -10.08
N ILE A 84 -1.71 0.93 -10.11
CA ILE A 84 -0.96 1.60 -9.04
C ILE A 84 -0.67 3.04 -9.44
N THR A 85 -1.07 3.98 -8.59
CA THR A 85 -0.73 5.39 -8.74
C THR A 85 0.52 5.69 -7.90
N LEU A 86 1.53 6.27 -8.52
CA LEU A 86 2.76 6.73 -7.85
C LEU A 86 2.77 8.25 -7.74
N THR A 87 3.16 8.76 -6.57
CA THR A 87 3.30 10.20 -6.32
C THR A 87 4.53 10.50 -5.49
N THR A 88 5.10 11.70 -5.64
CA THR A 88 6.14 12.25 -4.77
C THR A 88 5.77 13.68 -4.41
N THR A 89 6.17 14.13 -3.23
CA THR A 89 5.99 15.53 -2.79
C THR A 89 7.03 16.47 -3.41
N THR A 90 8.06 15.95 -4.08
CA THR A 90 9.04 16.78 -4.81
C THR A 90 8.52 17.12 -6.20
N GLU A 91 7.98 18.33 -6.35
CA GLU A 91 7.45 18.81 -7.63
C GLU A 91 8.51 18.78 -8.74
N GLY A 92 8.13 18.28 -9.92
CA GLY A 92 8.99 18.18 -11.10
C GLY A 92 10.00 17.03 -11.06
N ALA A 93 9.95 16.14 -10.06
CA ALA A 93 10.77 14.93 -10.06
C ALA A 93 10.18 13.86 -11.00
N THR A 94 11.06 13.08 -11.63
CA THR A 94 10.72 11.93 -12.47
C THR A 94 10.76 10.66 -11.61
N ILE A 95 9.67 9.88 -11.63
CA ILE A 95 9.57 8.62 -10.88
C ILE A 95 9.93 7.46 -11.81
N TYR A 96 10.75 6.53 -11.32
CA TYR A 96 11.20 5.33 -11.99
C TYR A 96 10.79 4.10 -11.17
N PHE A 97 10.42 3.00 -11.83
CA PHE A 97 9.98 1.80 -11.15
C PHE A 97 10.32 0.48 -11.86
N THR A 98 10.33 -0.59 -11.06
CA THR A 98 10.43 -2.00 -11.47
C THR A 98 9.34 -2.80 -10.75
N VAL A 99 8.82 -3.86 -11.39
CA VAL A 99 7.71 -4.68 -10.86
C VAL A 99 8.13 -6.10 -10.45
N ASP A 100 9.38 -6.47 -10.70
CA ASP A 100 9.96 -7.78 -10.42
C ASP A 100 10.77 -7.81 -9.10
N GLY A 101 10.82 -6.70 -8.38
CA GLY A 101 11.57 -6.54 -7.14
C GLY A 101 13.06 -6.25 -7.32
N THR A 102 13.55 -6.03 -8.54
CA THR A 102 14.91 -5.51 -8.79
C THR A 102 15.00 -4.04 -8.39
N ASP A 103 16.17 -3.57 -7.97
CA ASP A 103 16.34 -2.15 -7.64
C ASP A 103 16.31 -1.31 -8.92
N PRO A 104 15.42 -0.30 -9.03
CA PRO A 104 15.31 0.52 -10.22
C PRO A 104 16.54 1.41 -10.42
N THR A 105 17.01 1.52 -11.66
CA THR A 105 18.04 2.47 -12.10
C THR A 105 17.49 3.36 -13.21
N ILE A 106 18.13 4.49 -13.51
CA ILE A 106 17.69 5.37 -14.63
C ILE A 106 17.76 4.64 -15.99
N GLU A 107 18.64 3.65 -16.11
CA GLU A 107 18.90 2.92 -17.36
C GLU A 107 17.86 1.81 -17.62
N ASP A 108 17.48 1.05 -16.58
CA ASP A 108 16.70 -0.19 -16.74
C ASP A 108 15.26 -0.09 -16.21
N ALA A 109 14.92 0.96 -15.47
CA ALA A 109 13.60 1.13 -14.89
C ALA A 109 12.60 1.81 -15.84
N VAL A 110 11.31 1.53 -15.63
CA VAL A 110 10.22 2.17 -16.36
C VAL A 110 9.97 3.56 -15.78
N VAL A 111 9.91 4.57 -16.65
CA VAL A 111 9.49 5.93 -16.26
C VAL A 111 7.98 5.94 -16.02
N TYR A 112 7.57 6.36 -14.83
CA TYR A 112 6.15 6.48 -14.49
C TYR A 112 5.48 7.61 -15.27
N SER A 113 4.30 7.31 -15.81
CA SER A 113 3.40 8.29 -16.40
C SER A 113 1.95 7.93 -16.13
N VAL A 114 1.04 8.89 -16.25
CA VAL A 114 -0.40 8.66 -16.03
C VAL A 114 -0.97 7.61 -16.99
N ALA A 115 -0.41 7.49 -18.20
CA ALA A 115 -0.81 6.49 -19.20
C ALA A 115 -0.10 5.14 -19.05
N GLY A 116 1.00 5.08 -18.29
CA GLY A 116 1.85 3.91 -18.10
C GLY A 116 1.96 3.52 -16.63
N LYS A 117 0.82 3.36 -15.97
CA LYS A 117 0.78 2.94 -14.56
C LYS A 117 1.14 1.45 -14.43
N PRO A 118 1.86 1.04 -13.36
CA PRO A 118 2.00 -0.37 -13.05
C PRO A 118 0.63 -1.00 -12.79
N MET A 119 0.40 -2.19 -13.33
CA MET A 119 -0.80 -2.98 -13.08
C MET A 119 -0.43 -4.27 -12.37
N VAL A 120 -1.22 -4.67 -11.38
CA VAL A 120 -0.96 -5.86 -10.58
C VAL A 120 -1.34 -7.13 -11.35
N PRO A 121 -0.38 -8.00 -11.72
CA PRO A 121 -0.68 -9.22 -12.46
C PRO A 121 -1.24 -10.29 -11.52
N ALA A 122 -1.90 -11.30 -12.09
CA ALA A 122 -2.25 -12.52 -11.35
C ALA A 122 -1.01 -13.13 -10.69
N GLY A 123 -1.10 -13.46 -9.40
CA GLY A 123 0.02 -13.93 -8.58
C GLY A 123 0.69 -12.83 -7.75
N GLY A 124 0.38 -11.56 -8.00
CA GLY A 124 0.96 -10.42 -7.30
C GLY A 124 2.29 -9.94 -7.90
N MET A 125 2.89 -8.93 -7.28
CA MET A 125 4.17 -8.36 -7.73
C MET A 125 4.92 -7.65 -6.60
N THR A 126 6.21 -7.40 -6.82
CA THR A 126 7.03 -6.54 -5.94
C THR A 126 7.42 -5.29 -6.70
N LEU A 127 6.76 -4.18 -6.37
CA LEU A 127 7.02 -2.89 -6.97
C LEU A 127 8.12 -2.17 -6.19
N LYS A 128 9.20 -1.79 -6.86
CA LYS A 128 10.23 -0.90 -6.30
C LYS A 128 10.27 0.41 -7.07
N VAL A 129 10.42 1.52 -6.35
CA VAL A 129 10.30 2.87 -6.93
C VAL A 129 11.33 3.83 -6.34
N PHE A 130 11.83 4.75 -7.16
CA PHE A 130 12.59 5.92 -6.71
C PHE A 130 12.30 7.12 -7.61
N ALA A 131 12.70 8.31 -7.19
CA ALA A 131 12.54 9.53 -7.96
C ALA A 131 13.82 10.35 -8.05
N VAL A 132 13.97 11.01 -9.20
CA VAL A 132 15.14 11.80 -9.57
C VAL A 132 14.70 13.20 -9.94
N LYS A 133 15.51 14.20 -9.59
CA LYS A 133 15.34 15.57 -10.06
C LYS A 133 16.72 16.19 -10.26
N GLU A 134 16.91 16.83 -11.41
CA GLU A 134 18.18 17.49 -11.73
C GLU A 134 18.59 18.48 -10.63
N GLY A 135 19.85 18.40 -10.20
CA GLY A 135 20.40 19.25 -9.14
C GLY A 135 20.05 18.81 -7.71
N MET A 136 19.31 17.72 -7.53
CA MET A 136 19.00 17.13 -6.22
C MET A 136 19.65 15.74 -6.10
N GLN A 137 19.83 15.30 -4.86
CA GLN A 137 20.16 13.90 -4.58
C GLN A 137 18.91 13.03 -4.79
N ASP A 138 19.08 11.87 -5.41
CA ASP A 138 18.01 10.90 -5.66
C ASP A 138 17.30 10.48 -4.36
N SER A 139 16.04 10.10 -4.49
CA SER A 139 15.28 9.59 -3.35
C SER A 139 15.83 8.24 -2.88
N ASN A 140 15.39 7.81 -1.69
CA ASN A 140 15.53 6.41 -1.31
C ASN A 140 14.67 5.53 -2.23
N ILE A 141 14.96 4.23 -2.29
CA ILE A 141 14.11 3.23 -2.95
C ILE A 141 13.01 2.80 -1.97
N ALA A 142 11.75 2.95 -2.37
CA ALA A 142 10.61 2.35 -1.68
C ALA A 142 10.22 1.00 -2.30
N THR A 143 9.77 0.07 -1.47
CA THR A 143 9.30 -1.26 -1.88
C THR A 143 7.85 -1.47 -1.45
N PHE A 144 7.01 -1.90 -2.38
CA PHE A 144 5.60 -2.23 -2.17
C PHE A 144 5.34 -3.64 -2.68
N VAL A 145 4.74 -4.49 -1.84
CA VAL A 145 4.43 -5.89 -2.19
C VAL A 145 2.92 -6.02 -2.36
N TYR A 146 2.50 -6.60 -3.48
CA TYR A 146 1.08 -6.84 -3.79
C TYR A 146 0.81 -8.33 -3.93
N PHE A 147 -0.34 -8.75 -3.42
CA PHE A 147 -0.88 -10.10 -3.60
C PHE A 147 -2.23 -10.00 -4.28
N THR A 148 -2.48 -10.81 -5.29
CA THR A 148 -3.80 -10.84 -5.94
C THR A 148 -4.77 -11.74 -5.21
N ILE A 149 -5.96 -11.23 -4.95
CA ILE A 149 -7.13 -12.06 -4.67
C ILE A 149 -7.90 -12.27 -5.97
N THR A 150 -8.26 -13.51 -6.26
CA THR A 150 -9.25 -13.81 -7.31
C THR A 150 -10.63 -13.62 -6.70
N GLU A 151 -11.40 -12.66 -7.20
CA GLU A 151 -12.83 -12.69 -6.95
C GLU A 151 -13.37 -13.95 -7.63
N GLN A 152 -13.85 -14.90 -6.84
CA GLN A 152 -14.52 -16.05 -7.41
C GLN A 152 -15.95 -15.65 -7.80
N PRO A 153 -16.49 -16.15 -8.92
CA PRO A 153 -17.85 -15.87 -9.32
C PRO A 153 -18.82 -16.27 -8.21
N VAL A 154 -19.75 -15.37 -7.89
CA VAL A 154 -20.81 -15.65 -6.92
C VAL A 154 -21.78 -16.65 -7.57
N GLU A 155 -21.88 -17.86 -7.01
CA GLU A 155 -22.99 -18.74 -7.35
C GLU A 155 -24.24 -18.28 -6.57
N GLU A 156 -25.22 -17.74 -7.29
CA GLU A 156 -26.54 -17.47 -6.75
C GLU A 156 -27.37 -18.77 -6.76
N ILE A 157 -27.61 -19.34 -5.59
CA ILE A 157 -28.54 -20.47 -5.44
C ILE A 157 -29.92 -19.91 -5.12
N THR A 158 -30.83 -19.93 -6.08
CA THR A 158 -32.25 -19.65 -5.86
C THR A 158 -32.97 -20.94 -5.46
N HIS A 159 -33.52 -21.01 -4.25
CA HIS A 159 -34.47 -22.06 -3.87
C HIS A 159 -35.87 -21.46 -3.77
N ASN A 160 -36.79 -21.98 -4.58
CA ASN A 160 -38.21 -21.63 -4.50
C ASN A 160 -38.90 -22.55 -3.48
N VAL A 161 -39.26 -22.01 -2.31
CA VAL A 161 -40.09 -22.71 -1.32
C VAL A 161 -41.35 -21.88 -1.08
N GLY A 162 -42.49 -22.32 -1.62
CA GLY A 162 -43.80 -21.75 -1.30
C GLY A 162 -44.02 -20.28 -1.72
N GLY A 163 -43.29 -19.78 -2.72
CA GLY A 163 -43.45 -18.40 -3.23
C GLY A 163 -42.68 -17.33 -2.46
N VAL A 164 -41.72 -17.72 -1.62
CA VAL A 164 -40.77 -16.81 -0.97
C VAL A 164 -39.37 -17.14 -1.46
N ASP A 165 -38.68 -16.17 -2.04
CA ASP A 165 -37.31 -16.33 -2.49
C ASP A 165 -36.34 -16.26 -1.31
N PHE A 166 -35.53 -17.31 -1.14
CA PHE A 166 -34.40 -17.31 -0.23
C PHE A 166 -33.11 -17.35 -1.06
N SER A 167 -32.31 -16.28 -0.97
CA SER A 167 -30.98 -16.20 -1.56
C SER A 167 -29.92 -16.27 -0.47
N MET A 168 -28.94 -17.17 -0.60
CA MET A 168 -27.82 -17.29 0.33
C MET A 168 -26.51 -17.33 -0.45
N ARG A 169 -25.55 -16.49 -0.04
CA ARG A 169 -24.20 -16.48 -0.61
C ARG A 169 -23.42 -17.67 -0.08
N ARG A 170 -22.82 -18.48 -0.95
CA ARG A 170 -21.80 -19.47 -0.55
C ARG A 170 -20.43 -19.02 -1.05
N ALA A 171 -19.42 -19.17 -0.19
CA ALA A 171 -18.04 -19.16 -0.65
C ALA A 171 -17.81 -20.41 -1.53
N PRO A 172 -17.05 -20.32 -2.62
CA PRO A 172 -16.82 -21.46 -3.49
C PRO A 172 -16.06 -22.58 -2.78
N SER A 173 -16.33 -23.81 -3.24
CA SER A 173 -15.75 -25.06 -2.74
C SER A 173 -14.27 -25.21 -3.06
#